data_AF-A0A359F332-F1
#
_entry.id   AF-A0A359F332-F1
#
_cell.length_a   1.000
_cell.length_b   1.000
_cell.length_c   1.000
_cell.angle_alpha   90.00
_cell.angle_beta   90.00
_cell.angle_gamma   90.00
#
_symmetry.space_group_name_H-M   'P 1'
#
loop_
_entity.id
_entity.type
_entity.pdbx_description
1 polymer ?
#
loop_
_entity_poly.entity_id
_entity_poly.type
_entity_poly.pdbx_seq_one_letter_code
_entity_poly.pdbx_strand_id
1 'polypeptide(L)' 'MNPTYPESSGEFREKIRLFLDDNLPAGWAGLGGVPSEEVLEFLANWRKILHSERLLAPQWPAEYGGG' A
#
# COMPACT_ATOMS: atom_id res chain seq x y z
N MET A 1 -6.94 16.47 -22.06
CA MET A 1 -7.12 15.07 -22.51
C MET A 1 -7.47 14.25 -21.28
N ASN A 2 -8.56 13.48 -21.30
CA ASN A 2 -8.89 12.57 -20.20
C ASN A 2 -8.25 11.20 -20.48
N PRO A 3 -7.50 10.62 -19.54
CA PRO A 3 -6.92 9.30 -19.74
C PRO A 3 -8.03 8.24 -19.74
N THR A 4 -8.02 7.38 -20.76
CA THR A 4 -8.87 6.18 -20.81
C THR A 4 -8.08 5.02 -20.21
N TYR A 5 -8.66 4.31 -19.23
CA TYR A 5 -8.02 3.18 -18.58
C TYR A 5 -8.69 1.85 -18.97
N PRO A 6 -7.93 0.75 -19.10
CA PRO A 6 -8.50 -0.59 -19.24
C PRO A 6 -9.35 -1.00 -18.03
N GLU A 7 -10.28 -1.94 -18.21
CA GLU A 7 -11.12 -2.48 -17.12
C GLU A 7 -10.30 -3.05 -15.97
N SER A 8 -9.18 -3.70 -16.26
CA SER A 8 -8.23 -4.22 -15.26
C SER A 8 -7.68 -3.13 -14.32
N SER A 9 -7.69 -1.86 -14.75
CA SER A 9 -7.33 -0.74 -13.87
C SER A 9 -8.41 -0.44 -12.83
N GLY A 10 -9.68 -0.71 -13.14
CA GLY A 10 -10.79 -0.63 -12.19
C GLY A 10 -10.69 -1.71 -11.12
N GLU A 11 -10.51 -2.96 -11.56
CA GLU A 11 -10.34 -4.12 -10.68
C GLU A 11 -9.13 -3.97 -9.75
N PHE A 12 -7.99 -3.53 -10.29
CA PHE A 12 -6.80 -3.27 -9.49
C PHE A 12 -7.02 -2.18 -8.44
N ARG A 13 -7.70 -1.07 -8.80
CA ARG A 13 -8.02 -0.02 -7.83
C ARG A 13 -8.91 -0.51 -6.70
N GLU A 14 -9.89 -1.35 -7.02
CA GLU A 14 -10.77 -1.91 -6.00
C GLU A 14 -10.01 -2.85 -5.06
N LYS A 15 -9.13 -3.71 -5.60
CA LYS A 15 -8.22 -4.52 -4.80
C LYS A 15 -7.36 -3.66 -3.86
N ILE A 16 -6.79 -2.57 -4.35
CA ILE A 16 -5.97 -1.67 -3.53
C ILE A 16 -6.80 -0.99 -2.43
N ARG A 17 -8.04 -0.57 -2.71
CA ARG A 17 -8.92 0.01 -1.68
C ARG A 17 -9.20 -0.96 -0.55
N LEU A 18 -9.62 -2.19 -0.88
CA LEU A 18 -9.87 -3.23 0.13
C LEU A 18 -8.61 -3.54 0.94
N PHE A 19 -7.46 -3.68 0.28
CA PHE A 19 -6.17 -3.87 0.96
C PHE A 19 -5.86 -2.74 1.95
N LEU A 20 -6.08 -1.48 1.56
CA LEU A 20 -5.83 -0.34 2.43
C LEU A 20 -6.80 -0.32 3.62
N ASP A 21 -8.10 -0.56 3.38
CA ASP A 21 -9.12 -0.60 4.43
C ASP A 21 -8.87 -1.72 5.46
N ASP A 22 -8.41 -2.88 5.00
CA ASP A 22 -8.14 -4.03 5.86
C ASP A 22 -6.88 -3.87 6.73
N ASN A 23 -5.92 -3.06 6.28
CA ASN A 23 -4.57 -3.00 6.89
C ASN A 23 -4.22 -1.67 7.53
N LEU A 24 -4.98 -0.59 7.27
CA LEU A 24 -4.75 0.71 7.89
C LEU A 24 -5.69 0.94 9.07
N PRO A 25 -5.26 1.74 10.06
CA PRO A 25 -6.14 2.12 11.17
C PRO A 25 -7.43 2.79 10.69
N ALA A 26 -8.53 2.53 11.38
CA ALA A 26 -9.80 3.21 11.12
C ALA A 26 -9.62 4.73 11.22
N GLY A 27 -10.15 5.47 10.24
CA GLY A 27 -9.99 6.92 10.16
C GLY A 27 -8.57 7.37 9.76
N TRP A 28 -7.82 6.53 9.04
CA TRP A 28 -6.47 6.82 8.58
C TRP A 28 -6.35 8.21 7.94
N ALA A 29 -5.57 9.09 8.59
CA ALA A 29 -5.30 10.45 8.13
C ALA A 29 -3.91 10.60 7.47
N GLY A 30 -3.22 9.48 7.21
CA GLY A 30 -1.84 9.48 6.76
C GLY A 30 -0.83 9.45 7.91
N LEU A 31 0.45 9.37 7.55
CA LEU A 31 1.57 9.29 8.50
C LEU A 31 1.61 10.46 9.51
N GLY A 32 1.12 11.64 9.13
CA GLY A 32 1.05 12.80 10.04
C GLY A 32 0.05 12.64 11.19
N GLY A 33 -0.85 11.66 11.13
CA GLY A 33 -1.76 11.31 12.22
C GLY A 33 -1.20 10.26 13.19
N VAL A 34 -0.01 9.71 12.92
CA VAL A 34 0.64 8.71 13.79
C VAL A 34 1.50 9.44 14.84
N PRO A 35 1.40 9.10 16.13
CA PRO A 35 2.26 9.67 17.17
C PRO A 35 3.74 9.52 16.84
N SER A 36 4.54 10.55 17.11
CA SER A 36 5.95 10.63 16.71
C SER A 36 6.79 9.43 17.16
N GLU A 37 6.52 8.95 18.36
CA GLU A 37 7.12 7.82 19.04
C GLU A 37 6.76 6.47 18.40
N GLU A 38 5.63 6.39 17.71
CA GLU A 38 5.10 5.18 17.06
C GLU A 38 5.43 5.10 15.57
N VAL A 39 5.79 6.23 14.92
CA VAL A 39 5.99 6.31 13.46
C VAL A 39 6.98 5.26 12.95
N LEU A 40 8.10 5.06 13.64
CA LEU A 40 9.14 4.12 13.19
C LEU A 40 8.66 2.66 13.23
N GLU A 41 7.94 2.30 14.29
CA GLU A 41 7.35 0.97 14.44
C GLU A 41 6.25 0.74 13.40
N PHE A 42 5.35 1.72 13.23
CA PHE A 42 4.32 1.69 12.20
C PHE A 42 4.93 1.47 10.81
N LEU A 43 5.95 2.26 10.44
CA LEU A 43 6.62 2.13 9.14
C LEU A 43 7.30 0.76 8.97
N ALA A 44 7.88 0.21 10.03
CA ALA A 44 8.51 -1.11 9.99
C ALA A 44 7.47 -2.22 9.74
N ASN A 45 6.33 -2.17 10.41
CA ASN A 45 5.24 -3.12 10.23
C ASN A 45 4.55 -2.93 8.87
N TRP A 46 4.31 -1.68 8.46
CA TRP A 46 3.70 -1.35 7.18
C TRP A 46 4.50 -1.89 5.98
N ARG A 47 5.84 -1.79 6.02
CA ARG A 47 6.70 -2.38 4.99
C ARG A 47 6.54 -3.90 4.88
N LYS A 48 6.34 -4.61 6.00
CA LYS A 48 6.12 -6.07 5.98
C LYS A 48 4.79 -6.43 5.32
N ILE A 49 3.74 -5.67 5.63
CA ILE A 49 2.40 -5.83 5.04
C ILE A 49 2.43 -5.58 3.54
N LEU A 50 3.07 -4.49 3.10
CA LEU A 50 3.23 -4.22 1.66
C LEU A 50 4.00 -5.33 0.95
N HIS A 51 5.08 -5.83 1.55
CA HIS A 51 5.89 -6.90 0.98
C HIS A 51 5.10 -8.22 0.88
N SER A 52 4.28 -8.57 1.87
CA SER A 52 3.46 -9.80 1.80
C SER A 52 2.44 -9.77 0.67
N GLU A 53 1.97 -8.58 0.30
CA GLU A 53 1.00 -8.38 -0.78
C GLU A 53 1.62 -8.04 -2.14
N ARG A 54 2.95 -8.10 -2.26
CA ARG A 54 3.67 -7.72 -3.50
C ARG A 54 3.37 -6.28 -3.91
N LEU A 55 3.37 -5.37 -2.94
CA LEU A 55 3.18 -3.92 -3.11
C LEU A 55 4.38 -3.08 -2.62
N LEU A 56 5.44 -3.71 -2.11
CA LEU A 56 6.67 -3.02 -1.73
C LEU A 56 7.64 -2.97 -2.91
N ALA A 57 7.73 -1.79 -3.53
CA ALA A 57 8.50 -1.58 -4.75
C ALA A 57 8.02 -2.49 -5.91
N PRO A 58 6.75 -2.34 -6.35
CA PRO A 58 6.11 -3.26 -7.32
C PRO A 58 6.77 -3.25 -8.70
N GLN A 59 7.57 -2.22 -9.00
CA GLN A 59 8.35 -2.14 -10.23
C GLN A 59 9.68 -2.93 -10.20
N TRP A 60 10.11 -3.46 -9.04
CA TRP A 60 11.34 -4.24 -8.93
C TRP A 60 11.09 -5.74 -9.18
N PRO A 61 12.02 -6.46 -9.82
CA PRO A 61 11.89 -7.89 -10.03
C PRO A 61 11.79 -8.70 -8.72
N ALA A 62 10.99 -9.77 -8.75
CA ALA A 62 10.82 -10.69 -7.62
C ALA A 62 12.12 -11.35 -7.15
N GLU A 63 13.03 -11.64 -8.08
CA GLU A 63 14.36 -12.22 -7.80
C GLU A 63 15.26 -11.33 -6.95
N TYR A 64 14.97 -10.03 -6.89
CA TYR A 64 15.66 -9.06 -6.02
C TYR A 64 14.82 -8.67 -4.79
N GLY A 65 13.74 -9.41 -4.51
CA GLY A 65 12.81 -9.11 -3.42
C GLY A 65 11.85 -7.96 -3.71
N GLY A 66 11.79 -7.48 -4.96
CA GLY A 66 10.82 -6.49 -5.40
C GLY A 66 9.45 -7.11 -5.60
N GLY A 67 8.41 -6.36 -5.31
CA GLY A 67 7.05 -6.87 -5.14
C GLY A 67 6.36 -5.96 -4.17
#